data_AF-A0A7Y0L073-F1
#
_entry.id   AF-A0A7Y0L073-F1
#
_cell.length_a   1.000
_cell.length_b   1.000
_cell.length_c   1.000
_cell.angle_alpha   90.00
_cell.angle_beta   90.00
_cell.angle_gamma   90.00
#
_symmetry.space_group_name_H-M   'P 1'
#
loop_
_entity.id
_entity.type
_entity.pdbx_description
1 polymer ?
#
loop_
_entity_poly.entity_id
_entity_poly.type
_entity_poly.pdbx_seq_one_letter_code
_entity_poly.pdbx_strand_id
1 'polypeptide(L)'
;MYYHTLSGAMLTWDEPMDAALQAFWETIVAAWRAKADYATVSRRVTSAENPLLAPTGGLITPPVWAHPVFQALMDLAYRLGIAQGALGTDGTEDLQDPFTDTWLPVSEAAIVKGVTVPGLHKAIQRGDVAARPQTPGQHRLEVSQRSLAHWTPDRMRQAARKQS
;
A
#
# COMPACT_ATOMS: atom_id res chain seq x y z
N MET A 1 0.04 8.63 -4.99
CA MET A 1 -1.12 7.70 -4.85
C MET A 1 -0.89 6.82 -3.63
N TYR A 2 -1.95 6.38 -2.92
CA TYR A 2 -1.84 5.45 -1.79
C TYR A 2 -2.45 4.10 -2.19
N TYR A 3 -1.74 3.01 -1.89
CA TYR A 3 -2.18 1.65 -2.18
C TYR A 3 -1.88 0.73 -0.99
N HIS A 4 -2.87 -0.04 -0.54
CA HIS A 4 -2.71 -1.02 0.54
C HIS A 4 -2.48 -2.43 0.00
N THR A 5 -1.35 -3.04 0.33
CA THR A 5 -1.04 -4.42 -0.06
C THR A 5 -1.79 -5.43 0.79
N LEU A 6 -1.81 -6.68 0.34
CA LEU A 6 -2.32 -7.82 1.11
C LEU A 6 -1.62 -8.01 2.45
N SER A 7 -0.34 -7.62 2.56
CA SER A 7 0.41 -7.64 3.82
C SER A 7 0.09 -6.48 4.77
N GLY A 8 -0.82 -5.58 4.39
CA GLY A 8 -1.14 -4.37 5.15
C GLY A 8 -0.10 -3.24 5.03
N ALA A 9 0.91 -3.42 4.17
CA ALA A 9 1.87 -2.36 3.85
C ALA A 9 1.21 -1.30 2.97
N MET A 10 1.65 -0.05 3.13
CA MET A 10 1.19 1.03 2.25
C MET A 10 2.29 1.37 1.24
N LEU A 11 1.97 1.24 -0.03
CA LEU A 11 2.82 1.67 -1.13
C LEU A 11 2.46 3.11 -1.51
N THR A 12 3.49 3.90 -1.70
CA THR A 12 3.43 5.25 -2.25
C THR A 12 4.48 5.41 -3.32
N TRP A 13 4.15 6.18 -4.34
CA TRP A 13 5.10 6.66 -5.32
C TRP A 13 4.81 8.13 -5.57
N ASP A 14 5.87 8.93 -5.43
CA ASP A 14 5.84 10.39 -5.57
C ASP A 14 6.21 10.82 -6.99
N GLU A 15 6.97 9.98 -7.70
CA GLU A 15 7.28 10.20 -9.10
C GLU A 15 6.05 9.91 -9.97
N PRO A 16 5.70 10.82 -10.89
CA PRO A 16 4.64 10.57 -11.85
C PRO A 16 5.05 9.40 -12.74
N MET A 17 4.13 8.45 -12.92
CA MET A 17 4.30 7.39 -13.90
C MET A 17 4.37 8.01 -15.29
N ASP A 18 5.21 7.45 -16.16
CA ASP A 18 5.13 7.77 -17.58
C ASP A 18 3.76 7.36 -18.16
N ALA A 19 3.42 7.88 -19.33
CA ALA A 19 2.11 7.65 -19.93
C ALA A 19 1.83 6.16 -20.22
N ALA A 20 2.85 5.38 -20.57
CA ALA A 20 2.69 3.96 -20.87
C ALA A 20 2.40 3.16 -19.60
N LEU A 21 3.15 3.41 -18.53
CA LEU A 21 2.96 2.79 -17.23
C LEU A 21 1.63 3.20 -16.60
N GLN A 22 1.23 4.47 -16.73
CA GLN A 22 -0.06 4.96 -16.27
C GLN A 22 -1.22 4.23 -16.99
N ALA A 23 -1.18 4.13 -18.32
CA ALA A 23 -2.22 3.43 -19.08
C ALA A 23 -2.27 1.93 -18.76
N PHE A 24 -1.10 1.30 -18.57
CA PHE A 24 -1.03 -0.10 -18.17
C PHE A 24 -1.64 -0.30 -16.78
N TRP A 25 -1.27 0.53 -15.82
CA TRP A 25 -1.84 0.55 -14.47
C TRP A 25 -3.37 0.67 -14.50
N GLU A 26 -3.91 1.66 -15.20
CA GLU A 26 -5.35 1.86 -15.34
C GLU A 26 -6.06 0.63 -15.93
N THR A 27 -5.43 -0.04 -16.90
CA THR A 27 -5.99 -1.27 -17.48
C THR A 27 -6.06 -2.40 -16.45
N ILE A 28 -5.00 -2.59 -15.64
CA ILE A 28 -4.97 -3.64 -14.62
C ILE A 28 -5.95 -3.31 -13.48
N VAL A 29 -6.07 -2.04 -13.08
CA VAL A 29 -7.08 -1.60 -12.12
C VAL A 29 -8.50 -1.87 -12.63
N ALA A 30 -8.77 -1.56 -13.90
CA ALA A 30 -10.07 -1.84 -14.51
C ALA A 30 -10.37 -3.35 -14.56
N ALA A 31 -9.37 -4.17 -14.93
CA ALA A 31 -9.50 -5.63 -14.94
C ALA A 31 -9.78 -6.19 -13.53
N TRP A 32 -9.08 -5.68 -12.51
CA TRP A 32 -9.32 -6.05 -11.11
C TRP A 32 -10.74 -5.68 -10.67
N ARG A 33 -11.20 -4.45 -10.94
CA ARG A 33 -12.57 -4.01 -10.62
C ARG A 33 -13.64 -4.85 -11.33
N ALA A 34 -13.37 -5.23 -12.58
CA ALA A 34 -14.24 -6.11 -13.37
C ALA A 34 -14.16 -7.59 -12.95
N LYS A 35 -13.32 -7.93 -11.96
CA LYS A 35 -13.06 -9.31 -11.52
C LYS A 35 -12.64 -10.23 -12.68
N ALA A 36 -11.79 -9.71 -13.56
CA ALA A 36 -11.25 -10.46 -14.69
C ALA A 36 -10.50 -11.72 -14.23
N ASP A 37 -10.37 -12.69 -15.14
CA ASP A 37 -9.67 -13.95 -14.91
C ASP A 37 -8.22 -13.73 -14.39
N TYR A 38 -7.88 -14.41 -13.28
CA TYR A 38 -6.58 -14.29 -12.63
C TYR A 38 -5.43 -14.65 -13.57
N ALA A 39 -5.53 -15.76 -14.31
CA ALA A 39 -4.45 -16.21 -15.18
C ALA A 39 -4.14 -15.17 -16.28
N THR A 40 -5.18 -14.55 -16.82
CA THR A 40 -5.07 -13.47 -17.81
C THR A 40 -4.37 -12.24 -17.24
N VAL A 41 -4.80 -11.76 -16.06
CA VAL A 41 -4.21 -10.59 -15.42
C VAL A 41 -2.77 -10.85 -14.97
N SER A 42 -2.53 -11.99 -14.33
CA SER A 42 -1.20 -12.40 -13.86
C SER A 42 -0.21 -12.47 -15.01
N ARG A 43 -0.54 -13.16 -16.11
CA ARG A 43 0.31 -13.24 -17.30
C ARG A 43 0.65 -11.85 -17.83
N ARG A 44 -0.33 -10.95 -17.88
CA ARG A 44 -0.12 -9.59 -18.39
C ARG A 44 0.87 -8.82 -17.51
N VAL A 45 0.68 -8.86 -16.19
CA VAL A 45 1.56 -8.20 -15.22
C VAL A 45 3.00 -8.73 -15.29
N THR A 46 3.19 -10.04 -15.51
CA THR A 46 4.50 -10.70 -15.52
C THR A 46 5.11 -10.87 -16.93
N SER A 47 4.60 -10.18 -17.94
CA SER A 47 5.09 -10.28 -19.32
C SER A 47 5.70 -8.98 -19.84
N ALA A 48 6.28 -9.02 -21.03
CA ALA A 48 6.78 -7.84 -21.73
C ALA A 48 5.67 -6.83 -22.14
N GLU A 49 4.39 -7.15 -21.95
CA GLU A 49 3.30 -6.17 -22.05
C GLU A 49 3.36 -5.13 -20.92
N ASN A 50 3.97 -5.46 -19.79
CA ASN A 50 4.19 -4.53 -18.69
C ASN A 50 5.33 -3.57 -19.05
N PRO A 51 5.11 -2.25 -19.06
CA PRO A 51 6.16 -1.26 -19.37
C PRO A 51 7.41 -1.36 -18.49
N LEU A 52 7.28 -1.85 -17.25
CA LEU A 52 8.43 -2.08 -16.35
C LEU A 52 9.29 -3.29 -16.75
N LEU A 53 8.71 -4.24 -17.49
CA LEU A 53 9.38 -5.46 -17.96
C LEU A 53 9.77 -5.40 -19.44
N ALA A 54 9.18 -4.51 -20.22
CA ALA A 54 9.51 -4.36 -21.64
C ALA A 54 11.03 -4.13 -21.89
N PRO A 55 11.73 -3.27 -21.13
CA PRO A 55 13.18 -3.06 -21.31
C PRO A 55 14.04 -4.30 -21.02
N THR A 56 13.53 -5.22 -20.19
CA THR A 56 14.23 -6.45 -19.78
C THR A 56 13.76 -7.67 -20.58
N GLY A 57 12.95 -7.48 -21.63
CA GLY A 57 12.39 -8.57 -22.44
C GLY A 57 11.42 -9.47 -21.67
N GLY A 58 10.77 -8.96 -20.62
CA GLY A 58 9.85 -9.73 -19.78
C GLY A 58 10.47 -10.28 -18.49
N LEU A 59 11.77 -10.05 -18.24
CA LEU A 59 12.45 -10.56 -17.05
C LEU A 59 12.16 -9.69 -15.83
N ILE A 60 11.66 -10.32 -14.75
CA ILE A 60 11.48 -9.67 -13.45
C ILE A 60 12.84 -9.61 -12.75
N THR A 61 13.50 -8.46 -12.88
CA THR A 61 14.80 -8.21 -12.22
C THR A 61 14.61 -7.70 -10.79
N PRO A 62 15.64 -7.73 -9.92
CA PRO A 62 15.52 -7.17 -8.57
C PRO A 62 15.07 -5.68 -8.53
N PRO A 63 15.55 -4.79 -9.42
CA PRO A 63 15.02 -3.42 -9.52
C PRO A 63 13.53 -3.37 -9.84
N VAL A 64 13.04 -4.21 -10.76
CA VAL A 64 11.60 -4.27 -11.07
C VAL A 64 10.81 -4.80 -9.89
N TRP A 65 11.31 -5.85 -9.22
CA TRP A 65 10.68 -6.41 -8.02
C TRP A 65 10.56 -5.38 -6.88
N ALA A 66 11.55 -4.50 -6.74
CA ALA A 66 11.55 -3.42 -5.75
C ALA A 66 10.66 -2.23 -6.15
N HIS A 67 10.16 -2.16 -7.39
CA HIS A 67 9.39 -1.02 -7.88
C HIS A 67 7.97 -0.98 -7.26
N PRO A 68 7.55 0.11 -6.60
CA PRO A 68 6.25 0.18 -5.91
C PRO A 68 5.05 -0.11 -6.82
N VAL A 69 5.05 0.41 -8.05
CA VAL A 69 3.98 0.13 -9.02
C VAL A 69 3.96 -1.34 -9.42
N PHE A 70 5.12 -2.00 -9.58
CA PHE A 70 5.17 -3.42 -9.91
C PHE A 70 4.61 -4.26 -8.76
N GLN A 71 4.96 -3.94 -7.52
CA GLN A 71 4.41 -4.60 -6.34
C GLN A 71 2.89 -4.44 -6.25
N ALA A 72 2.37 -3.24 -6.52
CA ALA A 72 0.92 -3.00 -6.54
C ALA A 72 0.21 -3.78 -7.67
N LEU A 73 0.82 -3.87 -8.86
CA LEU A 73 0.28 -4.67 -9.97
C LEU A 73 0.22 -6.16 -9.63
N MET A 74 1.29 -6.70 -9.04
CA MET A 74 1.33 -8.09 -8.57
C MET A 74 0.29 -8.35 -7.46
N ASP A 75 0.16 -7.42 -6.52
CA ASP A 75 -0.81 -7.50 -5.43
C ASP A 75 -2.25 -7.53 -5.93
N LEU A 76 -2.61 -6.72 -6.94
CA LEU A 76 -3.92 -6.77 -7.61
C LEU A 76 -4.17 -8.14 -8.27
N ALA A 77 -3.15 -8.72 -8.92
CA ALA A 77 -3.26 -10.06 -9.49
C ALA A 77 -3.47 -11.12 -8.40
N TYR A 78 -2.70 -11.07 -7.31
CA TYR A 78 -2.85 -12.01 -6.20
C TYR A 78 -4.22 -11.90 -5.51
N ARG A 79 -4.74 -10.68 -5.33
CA ARG A 79 -6.11 -10.46 -4.86
C ARG A 79 -7.15 -11.18 -5.72
N LEU A 80 -7.02 -11.13 -7.05
CA LEU A 80 -7.88 -11.89 -7.96
C LEU A 80 -7.70 -13.40 -7.78
N GLY A 81 -6.45 -13.86 -7.70
CA GLY A 81 -6.14 -15.28 -7.51
C GLY A 81 -6.76 -15.84 -6.23
N ILE A 82 -6.66 -15.11 -5.11
CA ILE A 82 -7.30 -15.48 -3.84
C ILE A 82 -8.83 -15.46 -3.98
N ALA A 83 -9.40 -14.39 -4.54
CA ALA A 83 -10.85 -14.26 -4.70
C ALA A 83 -11.47 -15.35 -5.60
N GLN A 84 -10.68 -15.89 -6.53
CA GLN A 84 -11.08 -16.96 -7.45
C GLN A 84 -10.70 -18.36 -6.95
N GLY A 85 -10.05 -18.48 -5.79
CA GLY A 85 -9.57 -19.77 -5.25
C GLY A 85 -8.39 -20.38 -6.03
N ALA A 86 -7.75 -19.62 -6.90
CA ALA A 86 -6.55 -20.04 -7.63
C ALA A 86 -5.28 -19.95 -6.78
N LEU A 87 -5.29 -19.13 -5.72
CA LEU A 87 -4.21 -19.01 -4.74
C LEU A 87 -4.74 -19.32 -3.34
N GLY A 88 -3.92 -20.02 -2.56
CA GLY A 88 -4.17 -20.22 -1.13
C GLY A 88 -3.94 -18.94 -0.33
N THR A 89 -4.52 -18.90 0.86
CA THR A 89 -4.37 -17.83 1.85
C THR A 89 -3.94 -18.45 3.18
N ASP A 90 -3.12 -17.73 3.94
CA ASP A 90 -2.77 -18.11 5.32
C ASP A 90 -3.68 -17.45 6.38
N GLY A 91 -4.63 -16.63 5.94
CA GLY A 91 -5.62 -15.93 6.76
C GLY A 91 -5.14 -14.58 7.30
N THR A 92 -3.93 -14.13 6.93
CA THR A 92 -3.37 -12.85 7.37
C THR A 92 -3.56 -11.72 6.37
N GLU A 93 -4.06 -12.03 5.17
CA GLU A 93 -4.16 -11.09 4.06
C GLU A 93 -5.30 -10.07 4.24
N ASP A 94 -5.01 -8.79 4.00
CA ASP A 94 -6.03 -7.72 3.94
C ASP A 94 -6.74 -7.71 2.58
N LEU A 95 -7.87 -8.42 2.49
CA LEU A 95 -8.68 -8.55 1.27
C LEU A 95 -9.57 -7.34 0.96
N GLN A 96 -9.51 -6.26 1.73
CA GLN A 96 -10.29 -5.05 1.44
C GLN A 96 -9.86 -4.38 0.12
N ASP A 97 -10.69 -3.48 -0.40
CA ASP A 97 -10.33 -2.68 -1.58
C ASP A 97 -9.04 -1.87 -1.29
N PRO A 98 -7.95 -2.07 -2.06
CA PRO A 98 -6.65 -1.47 -1.77
C PRO A 98 -6.58 0.04 -1.99
N PHE A 99 -7.59 0.64 -2.62
CA PHE A 99 -7.69 2.09 -2.90
C PHE A 99 -8.51 2.85 -1.87
N THR A 100 -9.29 2.15 -1.06
CA THR A 100 -10.14 2.76 -0.05
C THR A 100 -9.38 2.82 1.27
N ASP A 101 -9.54 3.91 2.01
CA ASP A 101 -9.06 4.00 3.38
C ASP A 101 -9.83 5.08 4.13
N THR A 102 -9.91 4.94 5.44
CA THR A 102 -10.46 5.95 6.34
C THR A 102 -9.31 6.75 6.92
N TRP A 103 -9.41 8.07 6.86
CA TRP A 103 -8.38 8.98 7.33
C TRP A 103 -8.85 9.70 8.58
N LEU A 104 -8.08 9.57 9.66
CA LEU A 104 -8.42 10.12 10.97
C LEU A 104 -7.51 11.29 11.31
N PRO A 105 -8.02 12.37 11.93
CA PRO A 105 -7.16 13.38 12.53
C PRO A 105 -6.15 12.75 13.50
N VAL A 106 -4.91 13.24 13.53
CA VAL A 106 -3.84 12.68 14.39
C VAL A 106 -4.28 12.51 15.85
N SER A 107 -5.04 13.46 16.40
CA SER A 107 -5.54 13.37 17.78
C SER A 107 -6.47 12.18 18.00
N GLU A 108 -7.36 11.92 17.06
CA GLU A 108 -8.30 10.80 17.11
C GLU A 108 -7.57 9.48 16.89
N ALA A 109 -6.68 9.42 15.89
CA ALA A 109 -5.82 8.26 15.64
C ALA A 109 -4.99 7.87 16.87
N ALA A 110 -4.45 8.85 17.58
CA ALA A 110 -3.69 8.61 18.81
C ALA A 110 -4.57 7.98 19.92
N ILE A 111 -5.82 8.45 20.07
CA ILE A 111 -6.79 7.88 21.00
C ILE A 111 -7.14 6.44 20.62
N VAL A 112 -7.50 6.20 19.36
CA VAL A 112 -7.88 4.88 18.84
C VAL A 112 -6.75 3.86 19.05
N LYS A 113 -5.49 4.26 18.81
CA LYS A 113 -4.34 3.36 18.96
C LYS A 113 -3.86 3.23 20.41
N GLY A 114 -4.28 4.12 21.30
CA GLY A 114 -3.80 4.16 22.69
C GLY A 114 -2.36 4.66 22.82
N VAL A 115 -1.93 5.61 21.97
CA VAL A 115 -0.59 6.22 22.02
C VAL A 115 -0.68 7.73 22.24
N THR A 116 0.44 8.36 22.58
CA THR A 116 0.48 9.83 22.67
C THR A 116 0.59 10.46 21.29
N VAL A 117 0.01 11.65 21.10
CA VAL A 117 0.12 12.43 19.86
C VAL A 117 1.58 12.67 19.44
N PRO A 118 2.51 13.08 20.34
CA PRO A 118 3.93 13.17 19.98
C PRO A 118 4.56 11.82 19.58
N GLY A 119 4.11 10.72 20.18
CA GLY A 119 4.54 9.37 19.81
C GLY A 119 4.10 9.00 18.40
N LEU A 120 2.85 9.33 18.05
CA LEU A 120 2.30 9.11 16.72
C LEU A 120 3.01 9.98 15.66
N HIS A 121 3.25 11.26 15.94
CA HIS A 121 4.04 12.11 15.03
C HIS A 121 5.43 11.55 14.73
N LYS A 122 6.11 10.98 15.73
CA LYS A 122 7.38 10.33 15.51
C LYS A 122 7.28 9.07 14.66
N ALA A 123 6.20 8.30 14.77
CA ALA A 123 5.96 7.14 13.92
C ALA A 123 5.73 7.55 12.47
N ILE A 124 4.95 8.61 12.27
CA ILE A 124 4.74 9.22 10.95
C ILE A 124 6.05 9.70 10.34
N GLN A 125 6.88 10.42 11.10
CA GLN A 125 8.18 10.91 10.64
C GLN A 125 9.15 9.79 10.22
N ARG A 126 9.02 8.59 10.80
CA ARG A 126 9.83 7.42 10.41
C ARG A 126 9.26 6.66 9.22
N GLY A 127 8.04 6.97 8.79
CA GLY A 127 7.32 6.18 7.79
C GLY A 127 6.66 4.92 8.34
N ASP A 128 6.66 4.71 9.66
CA ASP A 128 6.00 3.55 10.29
C ASP A 128 4.47 3.62 10.15
N VAL A 129 3.94 4.85 10.06
CA VAL A 129 2.51 5.14 9.95
C VAL A 129 2.29 6.14 8.84
N ALA A 130 1.40 5.78 7.93
CA ALA A 130 0.97 6.62 6.83
C ALA A 130 0.20 7.85 7.28
N ALA A 131 0.59 9.02 6.77
CA ALA A 131 -0.12 10.26 6.98
C ALA A 131 -0.15 11.12 5.72
N ARG A 132 -1.14 12.02 5.65
CA ARG A 132 -1.27 13.02 4.60
C ARG A 132 -1.73 14.36 5.17
N PRO A 133 -1.49 15.49 4.49
CA PRO A 133 -2.11 16.76 4.85
C PRO A 133 -3.63 16.66 4.75
N GLN A 134 -4.35 17.19 5.74
CA GLN A 134 -5.81 17.31 5.71
C GLN A 134 -6.28 18.23 4.57
N THR A 135 -5.45 19.21 4.21
CA THR A 135 -5.69 20.12 3.09
C THR A 135 -4.34 20.44 2.44
N PRO A 136 -4.24 20.56 1.10
CA PRO A 136 -3.00 20.94 0.44
C PRO A 136 -2.40 22.22 1.04
N GLY A 137 -1.12 22.16 1.41
CA GLY A 137 -0.39 23.28 2.01
C GLY A 137 -0.58 23.50 3.52
N GLN A 138 -1.38 22.68 4.21
CA GLN A 138 -1.53 22.77 5.67
C GLN A 138 -0.63 21.79 6.43
N HIS A 139 -0.27 22.17 7.67
CA HIS A 139 0.52 21.34 8.58
C HIS A 139 -0.30 20.29 9.35
N ARG A 140 -1.63 20.36 9.31
CA ARG A 140 -2.50 19.39 9.98
C ARG A 140 -2.51 18.10 9.17
N LEU A 141 -2.17 17.00 9.84
CA LEU A 141 -2.11 15.68 9.23
C LEU A 141 -3.33 14.85 9.59
N GLU A 142 -3.74 14.00 8.66
CA GLU A 142 -4.61 12.86 8.87
C GLU A 142 -3.80 11.58 8.71
N VAL A 143 -4.22 10.53 9.40
CA VAL A 143 -3.55 9.24 9.49
C VAL A 143 -4.44 8.17 8.89
N SER A 144 -3.84 7.31 8.07
CA SER A 144 -4.48 6.11 7.52
C SER A 144 -4.90 5.18 8.65
N GLN A 145 -6.19 4.84 8.71
CA GLN A 145 -6.70 3.92 9.73
C GLN A 145 -6.11 2.52 9.54
N ARG A 146 -5.92 2.05 8.30
CA ARG A 146 -5.30 0.75 8.03
C ARG A 146 -3.85 0.69 8.45
N SER A 147 -3.04 1.65 8.02
CA SER A 147 -1.63 1.71 8.43
C SER A 147 -1.50 1.80 9.95
N LEU A 148 -2.37 2.57 10.60
CA LEU A 148 -2.44 2.66 12.06
C LEU A 148 -2.79 1.30 12.70
N ALA A 149 -3.69 0.52 12.12
CA ALA A 149 -4.06 -0.80 12.63
C ALA A 149 -2.88 -1.78 12.61
N HIS A 150 -2.13 -1.82 11.49
CA HIS A 150 -0.98 -2.71 11.32
C HIS A 150 0.28 -2.28 12.09
N TRP A 151 0.45 -0.99 12.38
CA TRP A 151 1.61 -0.52 13.14
C TRP A 151 1.60 -1.07 14.59
N THR A 152 2.67 -1.72 15.02
CA THR A 152 2.83 -2.16 16.42
C THR A 152 3.74 -1.17 17.16
N PRO A 153 3.23 -0.41 18.14
CA PRO A 153 4.06 0.53 18.89
C PRO A 153 5.08 -0.21 19.76
N ASP A 154 6.36 0.17 19.63
CA ASP A 154 7.42 -0.34 20.50
C ASP A 154 7.22 0.16 21.94
N ARG A 155 6.73 -0.75 22.81
CA ARG A 155 6.38 -0.44 24.20
C ARG A 155 7.59 0.03 25.02
N MET A 156 8.81 -0.44 24.73
CA MET A 156 9.99 -0.08 25.52
C MET A 156 10.39 1.38 25.31
N ARG A 157 10.19 1.95 24.11
CA ARG A 157 10.47 3.37 23.83
C ARG A 157 9.38 4.32 24.35
N GLN A 158 8.17 3.83 24.58
CA GLN A 158 7.08 4.62 25.14
C GLN A 158 7.18 4.77 26.67
N ALA A 159 7.71 3.76 27.36
CA ALA A 159 7.91 3.78 28.82
C ALA A 159 9.02 4.77 29.27
N ALA A 160 10.11 4.88 28.49
CA ALA A 160 11.26 5.72 28.83
C ALA A 160 10.97 7.24 28.91
N ARG A 161 9.79 7.70 28.45
CA ARG A 161 9.37 9.11 28.50
C ARG A 161 8.39 9.46 29.62
N LYS A 162 7.87 8.47 30.36
CA LYS A 162 6.99 8.71 31.51
C LYS A 162 7.76 8.93 32.82
N GLN A 163 9.08 8.73 32.83
CA GLN A 163 9.92 8.77 34.04
C GLN A 163 10.98 9.91 34.03
N SER A 164 10.93 10.82 33.06
CA SER A 164 11.79 12.02 33.03
C SER A 164 11.03 13.27 33.40
#